data_AF-A0A3B4Z836-F1
#
_entry.id   AF-A0A3B4Z836-F1
#
_cell.length_a   1.000
_cell.length_b   1.000
_cell.length_c   1.000
_cell.angle_alpha   90.00
_cell.angle_beta   90.00
_cell.angle_gamma   90.00
#
_symmetry.space_group_name_H-M   'P 1'
#
loop_
_entity.id
_entity.type
_entity.pdbx_description
1 polymer ?
#
loop_
_entity_poly.entity_id
_entity_poly.type
_entity_poly.pdbx_seq_one_letter_code
_entity_poly.pdbx_strand_id
1 'polypeptide(L)'
;MDEQTATEAMDNFTAIWNTYTLEGEVVHWLACSLYAACRKGSTPTVGKGLMEGNCVSLTRILRSSKLSLIQFFSKMRKWADMSNLSQDFRLRMDRLERNFEVSTVIFRKFEPIFMDMFQNPQGAEPPRQPRSRKHRRLPCHISDVFKFCWTLFVYTKGLPPLYRADGHVSSDEPPPCVLERLCELHDGLVVEAKGIKQHYFKPYIQKLFQKQILKGHEELLTEMLDPQNFIDNNKAINREYEEYVLTVGDFDERVFLGADADEEIGTPRKIIQEMTTSQTAAQSQLQQHVEKSGSLAPSTPLTGRVYLKEKDLLVTPVSSATQSVGRLQSMVAGLRTAPSDHLMQIFKSCSRDPTESILARVKTLGQTFKEHYTNDSDDTPGAHIEILYYKILENVIVQETKRLHGRDMSVLLEQDIFHCSLMACCLEVVLFSY
;
A
#
# COMPACT_ATOMS: atom_id res chain seq x y z
N MET A 1 -4.96 18.07 -24.23
CA MET A 1 -4.02 17.25 -25.00
C MET A 1 -3.48 18.12 -26.11
N ASP A 2 -2.17 18.12 -26.32
CA ASP A 2 -1.49 18.78 -27.43
C ASP A 2 -1.69 18.02 -28.76
N GLU A 3 -1.54 18.73 -29.87
CA GLU A 3 -1.80 18.20 -31.21
C GLU A 3 -0.83 17.08 -31.61
N GLN A 4 0.44 17.16 -31.16
CA GLN A 4 1.45 16.15 -31.46
C GLN A 4 1.06 14.78 -30.88
N THR A 5 0.64 14.74 -29.63
CA THR A 5 0.19 13.52 -28.95
C THR A 5 -1.06 12.93 -29.60
N ALA A 6 -1.98 13.80 -30.04
CA ALA A 6 -3.18 13.38 -30.74
C ALA A 6 -2.85 12.66 -32.05
N THR A 7 -1.93 13.23 -32.83
CA THR A 7 -1.45 12.66 -34.09
C THR A 7 -0.73 11.33 -33.85
N GLU A 8 0.21 11.27 -32.90
CA GLU A 8 0.91 10.02 -32.56
C GLU A 8 -0.07 8.91 -32.14
N ALA A 9 -1.06 9.24 -31.30
CA ALA A 9 -2.07 8.29 -30.88
C ALA A 9 -2.89 7.76 -32.06
N MET A 10 -3.25 8.63 -33.01
CA MET A 10 -4.04 8.25 -34.19
C MET A 10 -3.22 7.42 -35.20
N ASP A 11 -1.96 7.77 -35.41
CA ASP A 11 -1.05 7.04 -36.30
C ASP A 11 -0.80 5.62 -35.78
N ASN A 12 -0.46 5.49 -34.49
CA ASN A 12 -0.30 4.19 -33.84
C ASN A 12 -1.60 3.38 -33.87
N PHE A 13 -2.74 4.04 -33.64
CA PHE A 13 -4.05 3.40 -33.72
C PHE A 13 -4.32 2.81 -35.10
N THR A 14 -4.11 3.61 -36.14
CA THR A 14 -4.34 3.21 -37.53
C THR A 14 -3.40 2.08 -37.95
N ALA A 15 -2.13 2.13 -37.54
CA ALA A 15 -1.17 1.07 -37.82
C ALA A 15 -1.60 -0.29 -37.22
N ILE A 16 -2.01 -0.29 -35.95
CA ILE A 16 -2.50 -1.50 -35.27
C ILE A 16 -3.83 -1.99 -35.88
N TRP A 17 -4.75 -1.07 -36.16
CA TRP A 17 -6.04 -1.38 -36.79
C TRP A 17 -5.89 -2.09 -38.14
N ASN A 18 -4.90 -1.69 -38.94
CA ASN A 18 -4.64 -2.30 -40.24
C ASN A 18 -3.95 -3.68 -40.14
N THR A 19 -3.38 -4.01 -38.98
CA THR A 19 -2.58 -5.24 -38.78
C THR A 19 -3.33 -6.30 -37.99
N TYR A 20 -4.16 -5.89 -37.03
CA TYR A 20 -4.85 -6.77 -36.09
C TYR A 20 -6.36 -6.58 -36.14
N THR A 21 -7.11 -7.65 -35.91
CA THR A 21 -8.55 -7.56 -35.66
C THR A 21 -8.79 -7.18 -34.19
N LEU A 22 -9.33 -5.98 -33.96
CA LEU A 22 -9.58 -5.46 -32.62
C LEU A 22 -11.02 -5.74 -32.17
N GLU A 23 -11.20 -6.66 -31.23
CA GLU A 23 -12.54 -7.02 -30.71
C GLU A 23 -13.10 -6.02 -29.68
N GLY A 24 -14.42 -5.81 -29.74
CA GLY A 24 -15.18 -4.91 -28.86
C GLY A 24 -15.22 -3.46 -29.36
N GLU A 25 -15.52 -2.53 -28.46
CA GLU A 25 -15.68 -1.11 -28.81
C GLU A 25 -14.37 -0.48 -29.31
N VAL A 26 -14.42 0.15 -30.48
CA VAL A 26 -13.28 0.78 -31.15
C VAL A 26 -12.66 1.88 -30.27
N VAL A 27 -13.51 2.66 -29.59
CA VAL A 27 -13.09 3.77 -28.72
C VAL A 27 -12.23 3.29 -27.54
N HIS A 28 -12.38 2.05 -27.09
CA HIS A 28 -11.56 1.49 -26.01
C HIS A 28 -10.11 1.26 -26.46
N TRP A 29 -9.92 0.85 -27.71
CA TRP A 29 -8.58 0.66 -28.28
C TRP A 29 -7.91 1.99 -28.60
N LEU A 30 -8.70 2.96 -29.07
CA LEU A 30 -8.22 4.34 -29.22
C LEU A 30 -7.79 4.94 -27.87
N ALA A 31 -8.53 4.65 -26.79
CA ALA A 31 -8.15 5.06 -25.43
C ALA A 31 -6.81 4.44 -24.98
N CYS A 32 -6.54 3.18 -25.32
CA CYS A 32 -5.24 2.53 -25.05
C CYS A 32 -4.10 3.20 -25.84
N SER A 33 -4.32 3.46 -27.13
CA SER A 33 -3.35 4.16 -27.98
C SER A 33 -3.03 5.55 -27.43
N LEU A 34 -4.09 6.30 -27.08
CA LEU A 34 -3.99 7.62 -26.49
C LEU A 34 -3.21 7.61 -25.17
N TYR A 35 -3.55 6.69 -24.26
CA TYR A 35 -2.84 6.56 -23.00
C TYR A 35 -1.34 6.26 -23.21
N ALA A 36 -1.01 5.35 -24.13
CA ALA A 36 0.37 5.02 -24.46
C ALA A 36 1.14 6.25 -24.99
N ALA A 37 0.55 7.00 -25.93
CA ALA A 37 1.15 8.22 -26.46
C ALA A 37 1.35 9.29 -25.38
N CYS A 38 0.34 9.50 -24.51
CA CYS A 38 0.42 10.45 -23.41
C CYS A 38 1.52 10.15 -22.38
N ARG A 39 2.06 8.92 -22.35
CA ARG A 39 3.08 8.47 -21.38
C ARG A 39 4.47 8.28 -21.97
N LYS A 40 4.66 8.60 -23.25
CA LYS A 40 5.96 8.63 -23.93
C LYS A 40 6.63 10.01 -23.90
N GLY A 41 5.85 11.09 -23.79
CA GLY A 41 6.35 12.45 -23.72
C GLY A 41 6.69 12.91 -22.30
N SER A 42 7.37 14.05 -22.20
CA SER A 42 7.60 14.77 -20.93
C SER A 42 7.21 16.23 -21.10
N THR A 43 6.35 16.75 -20.22
CA THR A 43 5.88 18.14 -20.27
C THR A 43 6.65 19.02 -19.27
N PRO A 44 7.27 20.14 -19.69
CA PRO A 44 7.84 21.10 -18.76
C PRO A 44 6.74 21.83 -17.98
N THR A 45 6.85 21.88 -16.65
CA THR A 45 5.91 22.62 -15.79
C THR A 45 6.53 23.92 -15.26
N VAL A 46 5.69 24.95 -15.07
CA VAL A 46 6.14 26.22 -14.47
C VAL A 46 6.41 26.00 -12.98
N GLY A 47 7.69 25.97 -12.60
CA GLY A 47 8.13 26.02 -11.20
C GLY A 47 8.43 24.70 -10.49
N LYS A 48 8.19 23.52 -11.10
CA LYS A 48 8.42 22.21 -10.44
C LYS A 48 9.16 21.15 -11.31
N GLY A 49 9.66 21.51 -12.49
CA GLY A 49 10.51 20.63 -13.32
C GLY A 49 9.79 19.93 -14.49
N LEU A 50 10.39 18.86 -15.00
CA LEU A 50 9.81 18.02 -16.07
C LEU A 50 8.79 17.05 -15.46
N MET A 51 7.56 17.08 -15.94
CA MET A 51 6.49 16.17 -15.57
C MET A 51 6.36 15.07 -16.61
N GLU A 52 6.19 13.82 -16.19
CA GLU A 52 6.10 12.69 -17.11
C GLU A 52 4.70 12.65 -17.76
N GLY A 53 4.67 12.68 -19.09
CA GLY A 53 3.47 12.72 -19.90
C GLY A 53 2.86 14.11 -20.12
N ASN A 54 1.68 14.13 -20.74
CA ASN A 54 1.04 15.37 -21.25
C ASN A 54 -0.12 15.88 -20.39
N CYS A 55 -0.03 15.70 -19.06
CA CYS A 55 -1.05 16.09 -18.08
C CYS A 55 -2.45 15.51 -18.37
N VAL A 56 -2.54 14.41 -19.12
CA VAL A 56 -3.81 13.74 -19.40
C VAL A 56 -4.06 12.69 -18.32
N SER A 57 -5.13 12.88 -17.55
CA SER A 57 -5.56 11.93 -16.52
C SER A 57 -6.08 10.64 -17.16
N LEU A 58 -5.57 9.49 -16.67
CA LEU A 58 -6.08 8.17 -17.03
C LEU A 58 -7.60 8.09 -16.78
N THR A 59 -8.04 8.44 -15.57
CA THR A 59 -9.46 8.39 -15.19
C THR A 59 -10.34 9.23 -16.14
N ARG A 60 -9.82 10.36 -16.64
CA ARG A 60 -10.54 11.18 -17.63
C ARG A 60 -10.63 10.51 -19.00
N ILE A 61 -9.57 9.83 -19.48
CA ILE A 61 -9.60 9.03 -20.71
C ILE A 61 -10.66 7.93 -20.59
N LEU A 62 -10.64 7.22 -19.46
CA LEU A 62 -11.55 6.10 -19.19
C LEU A 62 -13.01 6.52 -19.15
N ARG A 63 -13.35 7.60 -18.41
CA ARG A 63 -14.70 8.16 -18.42
C ARG A 63 -15.17 8.58 -19.81
N SER A 64 -14.29 9.22 -20.59
CA SER A 64 -14.63 9.71 -21.93
C SER A 64 -14.89 8.57 -22.93
N SER A 65 -14.27 7.42 -22.70
CA SER A 65 -14.43 6.21 -23.53
C SER A 65 -15.42 5.20 -22.96
N LYS A 66 -15.99 5.46 -21.77
CA LYS A 66 -16.81 4.50 -20.99
C LYS A 66 -16.12 3.14 -20.80
N LEU A 67 -14.79 3.18 -20.70
CA LEU A 67 -13.95 2.01 -20.47
C LEU A 67 -13.64 1.91 -18.98
N SER A 68 -14.01 0.80 -18.34
CA SER A 68 -13.71 0.63 -16.91
C SER A 68 -12.21 0.43 -16.66
N LEU A 69 -11.72 0.73 -15.45
CA LEU A 69 -10.31 0.50 -15.07
C LEU A 69 -9.87 -0.96 -15.29
N ILE A 70 -10.70 -1.94 -14.91
CA ILE A 70 -10.41 -3.37 -15.08
C ILE A 70 -10.31 -3.74 -16.57
N GLN A 71 -11.28 -3.27 -17.37
CA GLN A 71 -11.27 -3.50 -18.81
C GLN A 71 -10.06 -2.84 -19.47
N PHE A 72 -9.66 -1.66 -18.99
CA PHE A 72 -8.48 -0.96 -19.44
C PHE A 72 -7.21 -1.79 -19.22
N PHE A 73 -6.96 -2.35 -18.03
CA PHE A 73 -5.75 -3.17 -17.81
C PHE A 73 -5.68 -4.36 -18.77
N SER A 74 -6.80 -5.05 -18.98
CA SER A 74 -6.89 -6.17 -19.94
C SER A 74 -6.57 -5.74 -21.37
N LYS A 75 -7.18 -4.64 -21.85
CA LYS A 75 -6.96 -4.14 -23.22
C LYS A 75 -5.58 -3.52 -23.39
N MET A 76 -5.08 -2.81 -22.40
CA MET A 76 -3.78 -2.14 -22.43
C MET A 76 -2.63 -3.15 -22.47
N ARG A 77 -2.77 -4.30 -21.82
CA ARG A 77 -1.82 -5.42 -21.94
C ARG A 77 -1.73 -5.94 -23.38
N LYS A 78 -2.88 -6.23 -23.99
CA LYS A 78 -2.96 -6.64 -25.41
C LYS A 78 -2.40 -5.55 -26.33
N TRP A 79 -2.73 -4.29 -26.06
CA TRP A 79 -2.20 -3.14 -26.79
C TRP A 79 -0.68 -3.07 -26.71
N ALA A 80 -0.10 -3.25 -25.52
CA ALA A 80 1.34 -3.23 -25.30
C ALA A 80 2.05 -4.33 -26.11
N ASP A 81 1.43 -5.51 -26.23
CA ASP A 81 1.92 -6.62 -27.06
C ASP A 81 1.87 -6.28 -28.55
N MET A 82 0.71 -5.84 -29.05
CA MET A 82 0.50 -5.53 -30.47
C MET A 82 1.38 -4.38 -30.96
N SER A 83 1.59 -3.36 -30.12
CA SER A 83 2.39 -2.16 -30.44
C SER A 83 3.84 -2.23 -29.97
N ASN A 84 4.27 -3.38 -29.45
CA ASN A 84 5.63 -3.62 -28.97
C ASN A 84 6.16 -2.54 -28.01
N LEU A 85 5.35 -2.19 -26.99
CA LEU A 85 5.75 -1.20 -25.98
C LEU A 85 6.92 -1.71 -25.14
N SER A 86 7.77 -0.78 -24.68
CA SER A 86 8.99 -1.07 -23.94
C SER A 86 8.74 -1.81 -22.62
N GLN A 87 9.76 -2.53 -22.14
CA GLN A 87 9.69 -3.22 -20.86
C GLN A 87 9.44 -2.25 -19.69
N ASP A 88 10.02 -1.04 -19.75
CA ASP A 88 9.77 0.02 -18.76
C ASP A 88 8.28 0.41 -18.69
N PHE A 89 7.64 0.60 -19.85
CA PHE A 89 6.21 0.93 -19.90
C PHE A 89 5.37 -0.20 -19.29
N ARG A 90 5.73 -1.46 -19.58
CA ARG A 90 5.06 -2.64 -19.05
C ARG A 90 5.17 -2.71 -17.53
N LEU A 91 6.37 -2.49 -16.98
CA LEU A 91 6.57 -2.41 -15.52
C LEU A 91 5.77 -1.27 -14.87
N ARG A 92 5.66 -0.11 -15.54
CA ARG A 92 4.80 0.99 -15.07
C ARG A 92 3.32 0.60 -15.07
N MET A 93 2.87 -0.13 -16.09
CA MET A 93 1.50 -0.66 -16.16
C MET A 93 1.22 -1.68 -15.05
N ASP A 94 2.14 -2.62 -14.82
CA ASP A 94 2.01 -3.62 -13.75
C ASP A 94 1.97 -2.94 -12.37
N ARG A 95 2.76 -1.89 -12.16
CA ARG A 95 2.72 -1.08 -10.93
C ARG A 95 1.37 -0.36 -10.76
N LEU A 96 0.85 0.23 -11.83
CA LEU A 96 -0.45 0.90 -11.83
C LEU A 96 -1.59 -0.08 -11.48
N GLU A 97 -1.57 -1.27 -12.08
CA GLU A 97 -2.53 -2.35 -11.80
C GLU A 97 -2.43 -2.82 -10.34
N ARG A 98 -1.21 -3.03 -9.83
CA ARG A 98 -0.98 -3.40 -8.42
C ARG A 98 -1.46 -2.31 -7.45
N ASN A 99 -1.21 -1.03 -7.75
CA ASN A 99 -1.69 0.09 -6.94
C ASN A 99 -3.22 0.09 -6.87
N PHE A 100 -3.88 -0.15 -8.00
CA PHE A 100 -5.34 -0.26 -8.08
C PHE A 100 -5.89 -1.39 -7.20
N GLU A 101 -5.28 -2.57 -7.25
CA GLU A 101 -5.68 -3.72 -6.45
C GLU A 101 -5.52 -3.43 -4.94
N VAL A 102 -4.37 -2.90 -4.53
CA VAL A 102 -4.11 -2.52 -3.13
C VAL A 102 -5.14 -1.49 -2.64
N SER A 103 -5.37 -0.42 -3.41
CA SER A 103 -6.33 0.62 -3.04
C SER A 103 -7.76 0.10 -2.96
N THR A 104 -8.15 -0.81 -3.86
CA THR A 104 -9.48 -1.46 -3.81
C THR A 104 -9.68 -2.21 -2.50
N VAL A 105 -8.67 -2.99 -2.07
CA VAL A 105 -8.75 -3.74 -0.81
C VAL A 105 -8.79 -2.79 0.39
N ILE A 106 -7.97 -1.73 0.40
CA ILE A 106 -7.94 -0.74 1.49
C ILE A 106 -9.29 0.00 1.56
N PHE A 107 -9.83 0.46 0.43
CA PHE A 107 -11.11 1.16 0.39
C PHE A 107 -12.26 0.30 0.91
N ARG A 108 -12.30 -0.99 0.51
CA ARG A 108 -13.29 -1.95 1.01
C ARG A 108 -13.23 -2.17 2.52
N LYS A 109 -12.05 -2.00 3.15
CA LYS A 109 -11.91 -2.06 4.61
C LYS A 109 -12.21 -0.70 5.26
N PHE A 110 -11.87 0.41 4.62
CA PHE A 110 -12.14 1.76 5.11
C PHE A 110 -13.63 2.06 5.26
N GLU A 111 -14.45 1.69 4.25
CA GLU A 111 -15.89 1.97 4.24
C GLU A 111 -16.64 1.47 5.50
N PRO A 112 -16.61 0.17 5.86
CA PRO A 112 -17.32 -0.32 7.05
C PRO A 112 -16.76 0.27 8.36
N ILE A 113 -15.44 0.44 8.47
CA ILE A 113 -14.81 1.05 9.67
C ILE A 113 -15.35 2.47 9.89
N PHE A 114 -15.43 3.25 8.82
CA PHE A 114 -15.96 4.61 8.92
C PHE A 114 -17.43 4.61 9.34
N MET A 115 -18.24 3.70 8.80
CA MET A 115 -19.67 3.61 9.13
C MET A 115 -19.93 3.13 10.56
N ASP A 116 -19.03 2.32 11.13
CA ASP A 116 -19.08 1.92 12.54
C ASP A 116 -18.75 3.09 13.48
N MET A 117 -17.87 4.01 13.05
CA MET A 117 -17.50 5.20 13.82
C MET A 117 -18.53 6.32 13.72
N PHE A 118 -19.02 6.58 12.52
CA PHE A 118 -19.89 7.70 12.22
C PHE A 118 -21.25 7.17 11.76
N GLN A 119 -22.22 7.16 12.67
CA GLN A 119 -23.59 6.82 12.31
C GLN A 119 -24.23 8.01 11.62
N ASN A 120 -24.83 7.78 10.44
CA ASN A 120 -25.66 8.78 9.79
C ASN A 120 -27.02 8.83 10.53
N PRO A 121 -27.32 9.87 11.35
CA PRO A 121 -28.48 9.84 12.24
C PRO A 121 -29.82 9.86 11.49
N GLN A 122 -29.80 10.21 10.20
CA GLN A 122 -30.95 10.29 9.32
C GLN A 122 -30.42 10.01 7.91
N GLY A 123 -31.05 9.14 7.11
CA GLY A 123 -30.72 8.96 5.69
C GLY A 123 -30.99 10.20 4.82
N ALA A 124 -30.81 11.42 5.37
CA ALA A 124 -31.09 12.70 4.76
C ALA A 124 -29.99 13.05 3.77
N GLU A 125 -30.43 13.46 2.58
CA GLU A 125 -29.56 14.07 1.57
C GLU A 125 -28.75 15.23 2.17
N PRO A 126 -27.54 15.50 1.64
CA PRO A 126 -26.74 16.63 2.07
C PRO A 126 -27.57 17.93 2.02
N PRO A 127 -27.47 18.81 3.04
CA PRO A 127 -28.29 20.02 3.09
C PRO A 127 -28.08 20.85 1.83
N ARG A 128 -29.18 21.14 1.10
CA ARG A 128 -29.16 22.01 -0.09
C ARG A 128 -28.50 23.34 0.28
N GLN A 129 -27.45 23.73 -0.44
CA GLN A 129 -26.76 25.00 -0.22
C GLN A 129 -27.78 26.16 -0.32
N PRO A 130 -27.94 26.99 0.73
CA PRO A 130 -28.87 28.12 0.68
C PRO A 130 -28.41 29.15 -0.36
N ARG A 131 -29.30 29.49 -1.29
CA ARG A 131 -29.13 30.65 -2.18
C ARG A 131 -29.35 31.94 -1.36
N SER A 132 -28.26 32.45 -0.78
CA SER A 132 -27.99 33.85 -0.37
C SER A 132 -27.81 34.21 1.12
N ARG A 133 -26.69 34.92 1.35
CA ARG A 133 -26.36 36.00 2.31
C ARG A 133 -26.75 35.85 3.80
N LYS A 134 -25.97 35.02 4.51
CA LYS A 134 -25.13 35.43 5.67
C LYS A 134 -24.05 34.36 5.85
N HIS A 135 -22.82 34.80 6.06
CA HIS A 135 -21.58 34.02 5.96
C HIS A 135 -21.39 33.01 7.13
N ARG A 136 -22.36 32.13 7.40
CA ARG A 136 -22.20 31.09 8.43
C ARG A 136 -21.68 29.83 7.73
N ARG A 137 -20.38 29.55 7.87
CA ARG A 137 -19.80 28.28 7.40
C ARG A 137 -20.51 27.16 8.16
N LEU A 138 -21.21 26.30 7.44
CA LEU A 138 -21.97 25.19 8.01
C LEU A 138 -20.99 24.07 8.43
N PRO A 139 -21.32 23.28 9.47
CA PRO A 139 -20.60 22.04 9.76
C PRO A 139 -20.55 21.13 8.53
N CYS A 140 -19.45 20.41 8.37
CA CYS A 140 -19.29 19.44 7.29
C CYS A 140 -20.31 18.30 7.42
N HIS A 141 -20.81 17.82 6.29
CA HIS A 141 -21.67 16.65 6.29
C HIS A 141 -20.82 15.38 6.46
N ILE A 142 -21.38 14.32 7.03
CA ILE A 142 -20.69 13.04 7.21
C ILE A 142 -20.11 12.48 5.90
N SER A 143 -20.81 12.67 4.78
CA SER A 143 -20.31 12.30 3.46
C SER A 143 -19.08 13.11 3.02
N ASP A 144 -18.99 14.37 3.44
CA ASP A 144 -17.85 15.22 3.14
C ASP A 144 -16.64 14.83 4.00
N VAL A 145 -16.88 14.46 5.26
CA VAL A 145 -15.85 13.88 6.14
C VAL A 145 -15.33 12.56 5.57
N PHE A 146 -16.21 11.67 5.10
CA PHE A 146 -15.84 10.41 4.45
C PHE A 146 -14.90 10.64 3.26
N LYS A 147 -15.29 11.54 2.35
CA LYS A 147 -14.48 11.91 1.18
C LYS A 147 -13.16 12.55 1.58
N PHE A 148 -13.18 13.45 2.56
CA PHE A 148 -11.99 14.13 3.06
C PHE A 148 -10.99 13.14 3.67
N CYS A 149 -11.44 12.23 4.53
CA CYS A 149 -10.60 11.18 5.12
C CYS A 149 -9.93 10.31 4.05
N TRP A 150 -10.70 9.85 3.05
CA TRP A 150 -10.14 9.08 1.94
C TRP A 150 -9.12 9.89 1.14
N THR A 151 -9.44 11.14 0.80
CA THR A 151 -8.57 12.02 -0.01
C THR A 151 -7.27 12.35 0.72
N LEU A 152 -7.36 12.66 2.02
CA LEU A 152 -6.20 12.89 2.87
C LEU A 152 -5.34 11.62 2.94
N PHE A 153 -5.95 10.46 3.13
CA PHE A 153 -5.24 9.18 3.15
C PHE A 153 -4.48 8.94 1.84
N VAL A 154 -5.13 9.01 0.68
CA VAL A 154 -4.48 8.72 -0.62
C VAL A 154 -3.40 9.75 -0.97
N TYR A 155 -3.58 11.01 -0.56
CA TYR A 155 -2.53 12.02 -0.69
C TYR A 155 -1.33 11.71 0.21
N THR A 156 -1.55 11.38 1.49
CA THR A 156 -0.45 11.01 2.41
C THR A 156 0.29 9.74 1.99
N LYS A 157 -0.45 8.74 1.48
CA LYS A 157 0.09 7.47 0.94
C LYS A 157 1.01 7.69 -0.26
N GLY A 158 0.69 8.68 -1.12
CA GLY A 158 1.41 8.95 -2.35
C GLY A 158 2.74 9.71 -2.19
N LEU A 159 3.00 10.29 -1.01
CA LEU A 159 4.22 11.05 -0.74
C LEU A 159 5.38 10.12 -0.33
N PRO A 160 6.63 10.39 -0.75
CA PRO A 160 7.77 9.55 -0.37
C PRO A 160 8.03 9.55 1.16
N PRO A 161 8.58 8.45 1.73
CA PRO A 161 8.95 8.32 3.15
C PRO A 161 10.04 9.28 3.65
N LEU A 162 10.60 10.12 2.79
CA LEU A 162 11.56 11.13 3.20
C LEU A 162 10.87 12.10 4.18
N TYR A 163 11.62 12.73 5.07
CA TYR A 163 11.19 13.77 6.03
C TYR A 163 10.77 13.26 7.42
N ARG A 164 11.77 13.16 8.32
CA ARG A 164 11.59 13.16 9.78
C ARG A 164 11.51 14.61 10.29
N ALA A 165 10.68 14.87 11.29
CA ALA A 165 10.72 16.10 12.07
C ALA A 165 11.38 15.80 13.42
N ASP A 166 12.55 16.38 13.68
CA ASP A 166 13.11 16.43 15.02
C ASP A 166 12.35 17.50 15.83
N GLY A 167 11.55 17.06 16.80
CA GLY A 167 10.72 17.97 17.58
C GLY A 167 10.34 17.39 18.94
N HIS A 168 10.72 18.11 19.99
CA HIS A 168 10.34 17.87 21.39
C HIS A 168 8.84 18.11 21.57
N VAL A 169 8.14 17.18 22.22
CA VAL A 169 6.70 17.33 22.54
C VAL A 169 6.56 17.97 23.92
N SER A 170 5.72 19.02 24.04
CA SER A 170 5.30 19.62 25.32
C SER A 170 4.23 18.78 25.99
N SER A 171 4.24 18.79 27.32
CA SER A 171 3.30 18.07 28.19
C SER A 171 2.06 18.92 28.46
N ASP A 172 0.99 18.68 27.71
CA ASP A 172 -0.39 18.85 28.19
C ASP A 172 -1.17 17.57 27.83
N GLU A 173 -2.20 17.27 28.62
CA GLU A 173 -2.94 16.01 28.56
C GLU A 173 -3.42 15.71 27.12
N PRO A 174 -2.95 14.62 26.48
CA PRO A 174 -3.21 14.39 25.07
C PRO A 174 -4.71 14.19 24.85
N PRO A 175 -5.29 14.77 23.78
CA PRO A 175 -6.71 14.59 23.50
C PRO A 175 -7.07 13.10 23.38
N PRO A 176 -8.30 12.71 23.76
CA PRO A 176 -8.73 11.32 23.75
C PRO A 176 -8.55 10.72 22.34
N CYS A 177 -7.94 9.54 22.28
CA CYS A 177 -7.61 8.88 21.02
C CYS A 177 -8.35 7.55 20.90
N VAL A 178 -9.18 7.41 19.86
CA VAL A 178 -9.99 6.20 19.60
C VAL A 178 -9.18 5.04 19.01
N LEU A 179 -7.87 5.21 18.81
CA LEU A 179 -7.03 4.28 18.04
C LEU A 179 -7.04 2.86 18.60
N GLU A 180 -6.88 2.70 19.91
CA GLU A 180 -6.88 1.37 20.55
C GLU A 180 -8.21 0.67 20.34
N ARG A 181 -9.32 1.40 20.48
CA ARG A 181 -10.66 0.86 20.28
C ARG A 181 -10.91 0.44 18.83
N LEU A 182 -10.40 1.19 17.86
CA LEU A 182 -10.49 0.81 16.45
C LEU A 182 -9.64 -0.42 16.13
N CYS A 183 -8.46 -0.54 16.73
CA CYS A 183 -7.65 -1.74 16.61
C CYS A 183 -8.36 -2.97 17.19
N GLU A 184 -8.98 -2.85 18.36
CA GLU A 184 -9.76 -3.94 18.96
C GLU A 184 -10.93 -4.39 18.08
N LEU A 185 -11.66 -3.44 17.47
CA LEU A 185 -12.86 -3.73 16.68
C LEU A 185 -12.57 -4.26 15.27
N HIS A 186 -11.39 -3.96 14.71
CA HIS A 186 -11.08 -4.21 13.30
C HIS A 186 -9.79 -5.01 13.09
N ASP A 187 -9.44 -5.82 14.08
CA ASP A 187 -8.26 -6.69 14.10
C ASP A 187 -6.95 -5.94 13.83
N GLY A 188 -6.84 -4.69 14.32
CA GLY A 188 -5.64 -3.87 14.18
C GLY A 188 -4.60 -4.19 15.24
N LEU A 189 -3.32 -4.04 14.88
CA LEU A 189 -2.21 -4.15 15.83
C LEU A 189 -1.94 -2.79 16.46
N VAL A 190 -2.28 -2.65 17.75
CA VAL A 190 -2.18 -1.37 18.48
C VAL A 190 -0.77 -0.78 18.44
N VAL A 191 0.26 -1.62 18.59
CA VAL A 191 1.67 -1.17 18.58
C VAL A 191 2.05 -0.60 17.22
N GLU A 192 1.74 -1.32 16.14
CA GLU A 192 1.97 -0.86 14.76
C GLU A 192 1.20 0.43 14.47
N ALA A 193 -0.09 0.47 14.85
CA ALA A 193 -0.93 1.64 14.63
C ALA A 193 -0.40 2.88 15.38
N LYS A 194 0.10 2.72 16.61
CA LYS A 194 0.77 3.79 17.37
C LYS A 194 2.07 4.23 16.70
N GLY A 195 2.88 3.28 16.22
CA GLY A 195 4.10 3.56 15.47
C GLY A 195 3.82 4.35 14.20
N ILE A 196 2.87 3.90 13.38
CA ILE A 196 2.41 4.59 12.17
C ILE A 196 1.91 5.99 12.50
N LYS A 197 1.08 6.14 13.54
CA LYS A 197 0.57 7.45 13.98
C LYS A 197 1.71 8.41 14.32
N GLN A 198 2.71 7.94 15.07
CA GLN A 198 3.77 8.77 15.62
C GLN A 198 4.85 9.12 14.60
N HIS A 199 5.29 8.14 13.79
CA HIS A 199 6.47 8.27 12.94
C HIS A 199 6.15 8.61 11.48
N TYR A 200 4.91 8.37 11.05
CA TYR A 200 4.48 8.63 9.68
C TYR A 200 3.38 9.68 9.65
N PHE A 201 2.20 9.36 10.20
CA PHE A 201 1.02 10.23 10.08
C PHE A 201 1.24 11.61 10.69
N LYS A 202 1.69 11.70 11.95
CA LYS A 202 1.88 12.98 12.65
C LYS A 202 2.87 13.90 11.92
N PRO A 203 4.10 13.46 11.56
CA PRO A 203 5.02 14.28 10.77
C PRO A 203 4.43 14.77 9.44
N TYR A 204 3.68 13.91 8.74
CA TYR A 204 3.03 14.31 7.48
C TYR A 204 2.00 15.42 7.69
N ILE A 205 1.07 15.26 8.64
CA ILE A 205 0.05 16.28 8.90
C ILE A 205 0.70 17.59 9.34
N GLN A 206 1.70 17.54 10.24
CA GLN A 206 2.45 18.74 10.65
C GLN A 206 3.06 19.47 9.45
N LYS A 207 3.60 18.75 8.48
CA LYS A 207 4.14 19.35 7.25
C LYS A 207 3.06 20.05 6.41
N LEU A 208 1.83 19.54 6.40
CA LEU A 208 0.72 20.19 5.70
C LEU A 208 0.29 21.49 6.39
N PHE A 209 0.38 21.56 7.72
CA PHE A 209 0.21 22.80 8.46
C PHE A 209 1.34 23.80 8.16
N GLN A 210 2.60 23.35 8.22
CA GLN A 210 3.77 24.20 7.91
C GLN A 210 3.71 24.78 6.50
N LYS A 211 3.26 23.98 5.52
CA LYS A 211 3.04 24.43 4.13
C LYS A 211 1.78 25.28 3.94
N GLN A 212 0.99 25.52 4.99
CA GLN A 212 -0.28 26.23 4.93
C GLN A 212 -1.29 25.60 3.97
N ILE A 213 -1.17 24.28 3.76
CA ILE A 213 -2.16 23.47 3.03
C ILE A 213 -3.34 23.16 3.96
N LEU A 214 -3.06 22.83 5.22
CA LEU A 214 -4.07 22.64 6.26
C LEU A 214 -4.10 23.82 7.24
N LYS A 215 -5.31 24.15 7.71
CA LYS A 215 -5.62 25.13 8.77
C LYS A 215 -6.28 24.44 9.96
N GLY A 216 -6.06 24.97 11.16
CA GLY A 216 -6.46 24.37 12.44
C GLY A 216 -5.35 24.52 13.48
N HIS A 217 -5.42 23.73 14.56
CA HIS A 217 -4.42 23.78 15.63
C HIS A 217 -3.21 22.90 15.29
N GLU A 218 -2.07 23.51 14.95
CA GLU A 218 -0.88 22.80 14.44
C GLU A 218 -0.24 21.84 15.46
N GLU A 219 -0.18 22.20 16.74
CA GLU A 219 0.46 21.34 17.75
C GLU A 219 -0.39 20.12 18.12
N LEU A 220 -1.69 20.32 18.34
CA LEU A 220 -2.66 19.29 18.70
C LEU A 220 -3.20 18.51 17.49
N LEU A 221 -2.97 19.01 16.27
CA LEU A 221 -3.52 18.50 15.01
C LEU A 221 -5.05 18.38 15.02
N THR A 222 -5.71 19.36 15.65
CA THR A 222 -7.17 19.46 15.77
C THR A 222 -7.73 20.59 14.89
N GLU A 223 -9.06 20.78 14.93
CA GLU A 223 -9.79 21.87 14.24
C GLU A 223 -9.75 21.82 12.70
N MET A 224 -9.16 20.78 12.09
CA MET A 224 -9.11 20.59 10.64
C MET A 224 -10.50 20.44 10.01
N LEU A 225 -11.44 19.86 10.77
CA LEU A 225 -12.82 19.62 10.35
C LEU A 225 -13.78 20.72 10.83
N ASP A 226 -13.28 21.72 11.56
CA ASP A 226 -14.11 22.80 12.05
C ASP A 226 -14.74 23.55 10.88
N PRO A 227 -15.98 24.06 11.02
CA PRO A 227 -16.68 24.75 9.93
C PRO A 227 -15.83 25.88 9.33
N GLN A 228 -15.02 26.54 10.16
CA GLN A 228 -14.16 27.64 9.74
C GLN A 228 -12.97 27.20 8.88
N ASN A 229 -12.50 25.95 8.99
CA ASN A 229 -11.31 25.47 8.29
C ASN A 229 -11.65 24.49 7.16
N PHE A 230 -12.68 23.66 7.34
CA PHE A 230 -12.97 22.50 6.51
C PHE A 230 -13.08 22.80 5.01
N ILE A 231 -13.82 23.84 4.63
CA ILE A 231 -14.03 24.18 3.21
C ILE A 231 -12.69 24.49 2.52
N ASP A 232 -11.82 25.22 3.20
CA ASP A 232 -10.51 25.61 2.65
C ASP A 232 -9.57 24.41 2.63
N ASN A 233 -9.52 23.64 3.72
CA ASN A 233 -8.72 22.41 3.85
C ASN A 233 -9.09 21.38 2.79
N ASN A 234 -10.40 21.12 2.60
CA ASN A 234 -10.88 20.16 1.62
C ASN A 234 -10.51 20.57 0.20
N LYS A 235 -10.62 21.86 -0.15
CA LYS A 235 -10.18 22.38 -1.45
C LYS A 235 -8.67 22.25 -1.65
N ALA A 236 -7.89 22.59 -0.62
CA ALA A 236 -6.43 22.54 -0.69
C ALA A 236 -5.94 21.09 -0.89
N ILE A 237 -6.43 20.14 -0.10
CA ILE A 237 -6.07 18.72 -0.22
C ILE A 237 -6.48 18.14 -1.57
N ASN A 238 -7.69 18.43 -2.05
CA ASN A 238 -8.12 17.95 -3.38
C ASN A 238 -7.24 18.48 -4.51
N ARG A 239 -6.80 19.74 -4.42
CA ARG A 239 -5.90 20.34 -5.41
C ARG A 239 -4.51 19.70 -5.35
N GLU A 240 -3.94 19.56 -4.17
CA GLU A 240 -2.61 18.93 -4.00
C GLU A 240 -2.61 17.48 -4.48
N TYR A 241 -3.68 16.75 -4.21
CA TYR A 241 -3.84 15.37 -4.69
C TYR A 241 -4.01 15.30 -6.21
N GLU A 242 -4.82 16.18 -6.82
CA GLU A 242 -4.98 16.23 -8.27
C GLU A 242 -3.65 16.52 -8.98
N GLU A 243 -2.87 17.47 -8.47
CA GLU A 243 -1.52 17.76 -8.99
C GLU A 243 -0.60 16.54 -8.87
N TYR A 244 -0.62 15.85 -7.72
CA TYR A 244 0.15 14.64 -7.50
C TYR A 244 -0.20 13.54 -8.50
N VAL A 245 -1.49 13.18 -8.64
CA VAL A 245 -1.96 12.11 -9.53
C VAL A 245 -1.56 12.39 -10.98
N LEU A 246 -1.72 13.63 -11.42
CA LEU A 246 -1.28 14.02 -12.75
C LEU A 246 0.23 13.82 -12.91
N THR A 247 1.02 14.21 -11.90
CA THR A 247 2.48 14.17 -11.92
C THR A 247 3.04 12.76 -11.98
N VAL A 248 2.53 11.86 -11.14
CA VAL A 248 2.99 10.46 -11.12
C VAL A 248 2.31 9.59 -12.19
N GLY A 249 1.23 10.11 -12.78
CA GLY A 249 0.51 9.44 -13.83
C GLY A 249 -0.34 8.24 -13.40
N ASP A 250 -0.68 8.18 -12.12
CA ASP A 250 -1.51 7.11 -11.54
C ASP A 250 -3.00 7.32 -11.88
N PHE A 251 -3.85 6.37 -11.49
CA PHE A 251 -5.30 6.58 -11.52
C PHE A 251 -5.74 7.45 -10.33
N ASP A 252 -6.81 8.22 -10.52
CA ASP A 252 -7.40 9.01 -9.43
C ASP A 252 -8.15 8.07 -8.47
N GLU A 253 -7.56 7.79 -7.31
CA GLU A 253 -8.15 6.91 -6.28
C GLU A 253 -9.46 7.47 -5.70
N ARG A 254 -9.84 8.73 -5.97
CA ARG A 254 -11.17 9.24 -5.61
C ARG A 254 -12.28 8.63 -6.47
N VAL A 255 -11.95 7.85 -7.51
CA VAL A 255 -12.91 7.05 -8.29
C VAL A 255 -13.81 6.19 -7.39
N PHE A 256 -13.28 5.68 -6.27
CA PHE A 256 -14.03 4.89 -5.30
C PHE A 256 -15.15 5.69 -4.58
N LEU A 257 -15.07 7.02 -4.57
CA LEU A 257 -16.04 7.92 -3.91
C LEU A 257 -17.21 8.32 -4.83
N GLY A 258 -17.15 7.97 -6.12
CA GLY A 258 -18.12 8.37 -7.13
C GLY A 258 -19.43 7.57 -7.05
N ALA A 259 -20.55 8.19 -7.45
CA ALA A 259 -21.83 7.49 -7.56
C ALA A 259 -21.81 6.40 -8.65
N ASP A 260 -20.97 6.60 -9.67
CA ASP A 260 -20.77 5.71 -10.81
C ASP A 260 -19.49 4.86 -10.67
N ALA A 261 -18.95 4.73 -9.45
CA ALA A 261 -17.70 4.00 -9.18
C ALA A 261 -17.76 2.56 -9.72
N ASP A 262 -18.91 1.91 -9.61
CA ASP A 262 -19.14 0.56 -10.11
C ASP A 262 -18.92 0.45 -11.63
N GLU A 263 -19.35 1.45 -12.40
CA GLU A 263 -19.14 1.51 -13.85
C GLU A 263 -17.71 1.91 -14.20
N GLU A 264 -17.18 2.96 -13.55
CA GLU A 264 -15.83 3.48 -13.81
C GLU A 264 -14.74 2.48 -13.45
N ILE A 265 -14.94 1.69 -12.39
CA ILE A 265 -14.01 0.64 -11.97
C ILE A 265 -14.30 -0.65 -12.74
N GLY A 266 -15.57 -1.00 -12.91
CA GLY A 266 -16.04 -2.27 -13.47
C GLY A 266 -16.41 -3.29 -12.39
N THR A 267 -16.85 -2.82 -11.22
CA THR A 267 -17.33 -3.67 -10.11
C THR A 267 -18.85 -3.65 -10.07
N PRO A 268 -19.56 -4.77 -10.21
CA PRO A 268 -21.02 -4.74 -10.07
C PRO A 268 -21.44 -4.44 -8.64
N ARG A 269 -22.48 -3.60 -8.47
CA ARG A 269 -23.10 -3.26 -7.16
C ARG A 269 -23.22 -4.48 -6.26
N LYS A 270 -22.95 -4.29 -4.96
CA LYS A 270 -23.41 -5.17 -3.88
C LYS A 270 -24.95 -5.24 -3.92
N ILE A 271 -25.51 -6.18 -4.68
CA ILE A 271 -26.87 -6.67 -4.41
C ILE A 271 -26.70 -7.62 -3.22
N ILE A 272 -26.83 -7.08 -2.03
CA ILE A 272 -27.30 -7.89 -0.91
C ILE A 272 -28.70 -8.35 -1.35
N GLN A 273 -28.85 -9.68 -1.47
CA GLN A 273 -30.12 -10.39 -1.67
C GLN A 273 -30.60 -10.55 -3.12
N GLU A 274 -30.03 -11.52 -3.86
CA GLU A 274 -30.74 -12.71 -4.34
C GLU A 274 -29.81 -13.59 -5.20
N MET A 275 -29.79 -14.89 -4.91
CA MET A 275 -29.12 -15.90 -5.73
C MET A 275 -29.85 -16.01 -7.08
N THR A 276 -29.43 -15.23 -8.07
CA THR A 276 -29.75 -15.49 -9.48
C THR A 276 -28.48 -15.73 -10.27
N THR A 277 -28.41 -16.93 -10.85
CA THR A 277 -27.35 -17.53 -11.66
C THR A 277 -27.11 -16.82 -12.99
N SER A 278 -26.55 -15.62 -12.94
CA SER A 278 -25.94 -14.97 -14.11
C SER A 278 -24.72 -14.17 -13.69
N GLN A 279 -23.61 -14.89 -13.48
CA GLN A 279 -22.28 -14.30 -13.31
C GLN A 279 -21.92 -13.54 -14.59
N THR A 280 -21.80 -12.22 -14.51
CA THR A 280 -21.28 -11.42 -15.63
C THR A 280 -19.75 -11.55 -15.69
N ALA A 281 -19.16 -11.53 -16.89
CA ALA A 281 -17.71 -11.68 -17.09
C ALA A 281 -16.86 -10.68 -16.26
N ALA A 282 -17.42 -9.51 -15.94
CA ALA A 282 -16.79 -8.51 -15.07
C ALA A 282 -16.70 -8.95 -13.60
N GLN A 283 -17.70 -9.65 -13.05
CA GLN A 283 -17.62 -10.23 -11.70
C GLN A 283 -16.51 -11.29 -11.63
N SER A 284 -16.44 -12.18 -12.62
CA SER A 284 -15.41 -13.22 -12.67
C SER A 284 -14.00 -12.63 -12.81
N GLN A 285 -13.82 -11.57 -13.58
CA GLN A 285 -12.52 -10.91 -13.75
C GLN A 285 -12.09 -10.16 -12.48
N LEU A 286 -12.96 -9.37 -11.85
CA LEU A 286 -12.62 -8.69 -10.59
C LEU A 286 -12.37 -9.71 -9.47
N GLN A 287 -13.19 -10.75 -9.38
CA GLN A 287 -13.03 -11.78 -8.36
C GLN A 287 -11.73 -12.55 -8.60
N GLN A 288 -11.40 -12.90 -9.85
CA GLN A 288 -10.07 -13.41 -10.20
C GLN A 288 -8.94 -12.43 -9.89
N HIS A 289 -9.10 -11.11 -10.10
CA HIS A 289 -8.08 -10.11 -9.75
C HIS A 289 -7.86 -10.02 -8.24
N VAL A 290 -8.93 -10.01 -7.45
CA VAL A 290 -8.85 -9.96 -5.98
C VAL A 290 -8.36 -11.30 -5.40
N GLU A 291 -8.75 -12.44 -5.98
CA GLU A 291 -8.28 -13.78 -5.60
C GLU A 291 -6.82 -14.00 -6.00
N LYS A 292 -6.42 -13.58 -7.21
CA LYS A 292 -5.02 -13.60 -7.68
C LYS A 292 -4.12 -12.67 -6.86
N SER A 293 -4.69 -11.60 -6.31
CA SER A 293 -4.04 -10.69 -5.36
C SER A 293 -4.37 -11.01 -3.91
N GLY A 294 -4.67 -12.29 -3.61
CA GLY A 294 -5.01 -12.82 -2.28
C GLY A 294 -3.92 -12.67 -1.20
N SER A 295 -2.91 -11.82 -1.42
CA SER A 295 -1.92 -11.42 -0.43
C SER A 295 -1.32 -10.07 -0.76
N LEU A 296 -1.30 -9.20 0.25
CA LEU A 296 -0.55 -7.93 0.20
C LEU A 296 0.96 -8.12 0.41
N ALA A 297 1.38 -9.29 0.93
CA ALA A 297 2.79 -9.60 1.15
C ALA A 297 3.60 -9.54 -0.16
N PRO A 298 4.86 -9.04 -0.12
CA PRO A 298 5.73 -8.98 -1.28
C PRO A 298 6.03 -10.38 -1.84
N SER A 299 6.21 -10.46 -3.17
CA SER A 299 6.66 -11.68 -3.83
C SER A 299 8.18 -11.80 -3.65
N THR A 300 8.65 -12.96 -3.23
CA THR A 300 10.07 -13.26 -2.99
C THR A 300 10.51 -14.47 -3.82
N PRO A 301 11.81 -14.68 -4.07
CA PRO A 301 12.29 -15.84 -4.80
C PRO A 301 11.92 -17.19 -4.15
N LEU A 302 11.65 -17.20 -2.84
CA LEU A 302 11.35 -18.39 -2.05
C LEU A 302 9.86 -18.64 -1.86
N THR A 303 8.97 -17.73 -2.27
CA THR A 303 7.56 -17.82 -1.90
C THR A 303 6.80 -18.94 -2.61
N GLY A 304 7.33 -19.55 -3.68
CA GLY A 304 6.95 -20.87 -4.21
C GLY A 304 5.46 -21.21 -4.23
N ARG A 305 4.55 -20.21 -4.30
CA ARG A 305 3.14 -20.38 -3.91
C ARG A 305 2.39 -21.34 -4.82
N VAL A 306 2.90 -21.52 -6.04
CA VAL A 306 2.42 -22.50 -7.01
C VAL A 306 2.41 -23.93 -6.43
N TYR A 307 3.25 -24.23 -5.43
CA TYR A 307 3.38 -25.55 -4.82
C TYR A 307 2.63 -25.74 -3.50
N LEU A 308 2.00 -24.69 -2.95
CA LEU A 308 1.27 -24.76 -1.68
C LEU A 308 -0.24 -24.87 -1.95
N LYS A 309 -0.94 -25.71 -1.17
CA LYS A 309 -2.40 -25.78 -1.23
C LYS A 309 -3.00 -24.44 -0.83
N GLU A 310 -3.81 -23.85 -1.69
CA GLU A 310 -4.67 -22.71 -1.33
C GLU A 310 -5.50 -23.09 -0.11
N LYS A 311 -5.38 -22.30 0.96
CA LYS A 311 -6.34 -22.35 2.06
C LYS A 311 -7.43 -21.35 1.72
N ASP A 312 -8.66 -21.86 1.56
CA ASP A 312 -9.87 -21.04 1.54
C ASP A 312 -9.98 -20.27 2.87
N LEU A 313 -9.42 -19.07 2.91
CA LEU A 313 -9.61 -18.14 4.01
C LEU A 313 -10.68 -17.14 3.57
N LEU A 314 -11.85 -17.21 4.19
CA LEU A 314 -12.91 -16.19 4.16
C LEU A 314 -12.47 -14.92 4.92
N VAL A 315 -11.23 -14.46 4.71
CA VAL A 315 -10.59 -13.37 5.43
C VAL A 315 -10.07 -12.37 4.40
N THR A 316 -10.33 -11.08 4.61
CA THR A 316 -9.85 -10.04 3.68
C THR A 316 -8.32 -10.02 3.62
N PRO A 317 -7.69 -9.65 2.47
CA PRO A 317 -6.23 -9.62 2.35
C PRO A 317 -5.54 -8.74 3.42
N VAL A 318 -6.18 -7.64 3.84
CA VAL A 318 -5.66 -6.80 4.94
C VAL A 318 -5.69 -7.55 6.26
N SER A 319 -6.82 -8.18 6.62
CA SER A 319 -6.91 -8.96 7.86
C SER A 319 -5.94 -10.16 7.85
N SER A 320 -5.72 -10.80 6.70
CA SER A 320 -4.72 -11.85 6.56
C SER A 320 -3.30 -11.33 6.82
N ALA A 321 -2.93 -10.19 6.23
CA ALA A 321 -1.63 -9.57 6.47
C ALA A 321 -1.46 -9.18 7.95
N THR A 322 -2.46 -8.53 8.54
CA THR A 322 -2.41 -8.13 9.95
C THR A 322 -2.30 -9.33 10.90
N GLN A 323 -2.99 -10.45 10.59
CA GLN A 323 -2.85 -11.68 11.37
C GLN A 323 -1.45 -12.29 11.25
N SER A 324 -0.83 -12.27 10.06
CA SER A 324 0.54 -12.75 9.87
C SER A 324 1.54 -11.94 10.70
N VAL A 325 1.46 -10.61 10.67
CA VAL A 325 2.29 -9.75 11.53
C VAL A 325 2.03 -10.03 13.02
N GLY A 326 0.77 -10.15 13.44
CA GLY A 326 0.43 -10.46 14.83
C GLY A 326 0.99 -11.80 15.33
N ARG A 327 1.00 -12.83 14.46
CA ARG A 327 1.65 -14.11 14.75
C ARG A 327 3.16 -13.96 14.87
N LEU A 328 3.80 -13.23 13.97
CA LEU A 328 5.23 -12.96 14.02
C LEU A 328 5.59 -12.25 15.34
N GLN A 329 4.87 -11.18 15.70
CA GLN A 329 5.04 -10.45 16.96
C GLN A 329 4.90 -11.37 18.17
N SER A 330 3.91 -12.26 18.17
CA SER A 330 3.73 -13.25 19.24
C SER A 330 4.89 -14.25 19.34
N MET A 331 5.49 -14.64 18.20
CA MET A 331 6.64 -15.56 18.17
C MET A 331 7.93 -14.94 18.71
N VAL A 332 8.10 -13.63 18.52
CA VAL A 332 9.29 -12.85 18.93
C VAL A 332 9.12 -12.15 20.28
N ALA A 333 7.90 -12.12 20.82
CA ALA A 333 7.58 -11.46 22.09
C ALA A 333 8.47 -11.95 23.24
N GLY A 334 9.06 -11.01 23.98
CA GLY A 334 9.93 -11.29 25.13
C GLY A 334 11.32 -11.83 24.77
N LEU A 335 11.63 -12.01 23.49
CA LEU A 335 12.95 -12.44 23.03
C LEU A 335 13.85 -11.24 22.72
N ARG A 336 15.16 -11.49 22.62
CA ARG A 336 16.19 -10.47 22.44
C ARG A 336 16.85 -10.62 21.07
N THR A 337 17.41 -9.54 20.55
CA THR A 337 18.28 -9.53 19.36
C THR A 337 19.69 -10.10 19.64
N ALA A 338 19.78 -11.04 20.58
CA ALA A 338 21.02 -11.62 21.06
C ALA A 338 20.79 -13.09 21.44
N PRO A 339 21.83 -13.93 21.44
CA PRO A 339 21.76 -15.30 21.93
C PRO A 339 21.19 -15.35 23.36
N SER A 340 20.40 -16.39 23.65
CA SER A 340 19.99 -16.68 25.03
C SER A 340 21.17 -17.15 25.86
N ASP A 341 21.05 -17.10 27.19
CA ASP A 341 22.08 -17.63 28.08
C ASP A 341 22.33 -19.13 27.83
N HIS A 342 21.30 -19.89 27.44
CA HIS A 342 21.43 -21.30 27.09
C HIS A 342 22.20 -21.49 25.78
N LEU A 343 21.90 -20.70 24.74
CA LEU A 343 22.63 -20.75 23.48
C LEU A 343 24.11 -20.35 23.68
N MET A 344 24.38 -19.35 24.52
CA MET A 344 25.74 -18.97 24.91
C MET A 344 26.49 -20.10 25.63
N GLN A 345 25.82 -20.87 26.48
CA GLN A 345 26.42 -22.05 27.12
C GLN A 345 26.78 -23.12 26.09
N ILE A 346 25.92 -23.36 25.10
CA ILE A 346 26.20 -24.30 24.03
C ILE A 346 27.42 -23.85 23.22
N PHE A 347 27.52 -22.57 22.86
CA PHE A 347 28.69 -22.03 22.16
C PHE A 347 29.99 -22.27 22.95
N LYS A 348 29.98 -21.97 24.25
CA LYS A 348 31.13 -22.20 25.13
C LYS A 348 31.49 -23.67 25.35
N SER A 349 30.55 -24.59 25.11
CA SER A 349 30.81 -26.04 25.20
C SER A 349 31.48 -26.62 23.95
N CYS A 350 31.53 -25.84 22.85
CA CYS A 350 32.19 -26.25 21.62
C CYS A 350 33.71 -26.24 21.80
N SER A 351 34.39 -27.19 21.14
CA SER A 351 35.86 -27.24 21.12
C SER A 351 36.48 -25.96 20.55
N ARG A 352 35.77 -25.28 19.65
CA ARG A 352 36.06 -23.93 19.16
C ARG A 352 34.83 -23.07 19.38
N ASP A 353 34.94 -22.05 20.24
CA ASP A 353 33.82 -21.16 20.59
C ASP A 353 33.42 -20.28 19.37
N PRO A 354 32.22 -20.46 18.80
CA PRO A 354 31.78 -19.73 17.61
C PRO A 354 31.13 -18.37 17.94
N THR A 355 31.12 -17.94 19.21
CA THR A 355 30.36 -16.75 19.66
C THR A 355 30.69 -15.51 18.83
N GLU A 356 31.96 -15.11 18.75
CA GLU A 356 32.35 -13.87 18.06
C GLU A 356 32.05 -13.93 16.56
N SER A 357 32.31 -15.07 15.92
CA SER A 357 32.11 -15.23 14.48
C SER A 357 30.63 -15.19 14.11
N ILE A 358 29.76 -15.81 14.92
CA ILE A 358 28.30 -15.77 14.72
C ILE A 358 27.77 -14.36 14.94
N LEU A 359 28.14 -13.69 16.04
CA LEU A 359 27.70 -12.32 16.32
C LEU A 359 28.12 -11.35 15.20
N ALA A 360 29.37 -11.44 14.74
CA ALA A 360 29.86 -10.62 13.65
C ALA A 360 29.08 -10.89 12.35
N ARG A 361 28.84 -12.16 12.00
CA ARG A 361 28.12 -12.54 10.78
C ARG A 361 26.68 -12.04 10.78
N VAL A 362 25.94 -12.24 11.89
CA VAL A 362 24.56 -11.77 12.03
C VAL A 362 24.50 -10.25 11.87
N LYS A 363 25.42 -9.53 12.53
CA LYS A 363 25.51 -8.07 12.42
C LYS A 363 25.78 -7.61 10.98
N THR A 364 26.74 -8.24 10.29
CA THR A 364 27.06 -7.90 8.89
C THR A 364 25.86 -8.15 7.98
N LEU A 365 25.22 -9.32 8.06
CA LEU A 365 24.07 -9.65 7.24
C LEU A 365 22.87 -8.74 7.52
N GLY A 366 22.61 -8.43 8.80
CA GLY A 366 21.57 -7.49 9.20
C GLY A 366 21.82 -6.09 8.65
N GLN A 367 23.08 -5.62 8.66
CA GLN A 367 23.47 -4.34 8.11
C GLN A 367 23.32 -4.31 6.58
N THR A 368 23.79 -5.34 5.87
CA THR A 368 23.61 -5.44 4.41
C THR A 368 22.14 -5.42 4.02
N PHE A 369 21.27 -6.09 4.77
CA PHE A 369 19.83 -6.01 4.54
C PHE A 369 19.30 -4.58 4.70
N LYS A 370 19.65 -3.89 5.79
CA LYS A 370 19.21 -2.51 6.04
C LYS A 370 19.63 -1.58 4.91
N GLU A 371 20.87 -1.70 4.44
CA GLU A 371 21.41 -0.90 3.34
C GLU A 371 20.67 -1.11 2.02
N HIS A 372 20.26 -2.33 1.70
CA HIS A 372 19.60 -2.63 0.42
C HIS A 372 18.08 -2.50 0.47
N TYR A 373 17.46 -2.70 1.63
CA TYR A 373 16.02 -2.78 1.77
C TYR A 373 15.39 -1.54 2.41
N THR A 374 16.03 -0.96 3.43
CA THR A 374 15.36 0.04 4.29
C THR A 374 15.68 1.51 3.98
N ASN A 375 16.66 1.82 3.11
CA ASN A 375 17.08 3.17 2.67
C ASN A 375 16.51 4.34 3.53
N ASP A 376 16.92 4.44 4.82
CA ASP A 376 16.55 5.44 5.86
C ASP A 376 15.50 5.11 6.95
N SER A 377 15.03 3.87 7.12
CA SER A 377 14.18 3.51 8.29
C SER A 377 14.95 2.74 9.37
N ASP A 378 15.10 3.37 10.56
CA ASP A 378 15.65 2.73 11.77
C ASP A 378 14.66 1.76 12.45
N ASP A 379 13.38 1.81 12.06
CA ASP A 379 12.33 1.08 12.73
C ASP A 379 12.11 -0.31 12.10
N THR A 380 12.63 -1.32 12.82
CA THR A 380 11.93 -2.53 13.33
C THR A 380 11.60 -3.80 12.50
N PRO A 381 11.89 -3.99 11.19
CA PRO A 381 11.98 -5.35 10.63
C PRO A 381 13.30 -6.05 10.99
N GLY A 382 14.41 -5.30 11.02
CA GLY A 382 15.75 -5.87 11.23
C GLY A 382 15.90 -6.62 12.56
N ALA A 383 15.27 -6.09 13.62
CA ALA A 383 15.30 -6.72 14.94
C ALA A 383 14.54 -8.06 14.95
N HIS A 384 13.40 -8.17 14.25
CA HIS A 384 12.64 -9.42 14.15
C HIS A 384 13.45 -10.51 13.43
N ILE A 385 14.25 -10.14 12.43
CA ILE A 385 15.13 -11.08 11.72
C ILE A 385 16.17 -11.67 12.68
N GLU A 386 16.87 -10.84 13.44
CA GLU A 386 17.89 -11.27 14.40
C GLU A 386 17.30 -12.12 15.54
N ILE A 387 16.13 -11.72 16.06
CA ILE A 387 15.41 -12.49 17.10
C ILE A 387 15.04 -13.89 16.58
N LEU A 388 14.46 -13.98 15.38
CA LEU A 388 14.10 -15.27 14.78
C LEU A 388 15.33 -16.13 14.51
N TYR A 389 16.42 -15.53 14.03
CA TYR A 389 17.67 -16.23 13.79
C TYR A 389 18.17 -16.94 15.04
N TYR A 390 18.30 -16.22 16.17
CA TYR A 390 18.80 -16.84 17.41
C TYR A 390 17.82 -17.87 17.97
N LYS A 391 16.51 -17.60 17.91
CA LYS A 391 15.47 -18.55 18.34
C LYS A 391 15.53 -19.87 17.55
N ILE A 392 15.65 -19.79 16.22
CA ILE A 392 15.67 -20.97 15.36
C ILE A 392 17.01 -21.69 15.48
N LEU A 393 18.13 -20.95 15.52
CA LEU A 393 19.46 -21.52 15.74
C LEU A 393 19.49 -22.34 17.04
N GLU A 394 19.00 -21.77 18.15
CA GLU A 394 18.95 -22.48 19.42
C GLU A 394 18.13 -23.78 19.32
N ASN A 395 16.94 -23.71 18.72
CA ASN A 395 16.10 -24.90 18.53
C ASN A 395 16.79 -25.98 17.68
N VAL A 396 17.42 -25.60 16.58
CA VAL A 396 18.16 -26.52 15.70
C VAL A 396 19.29 -27.19 16.48
N ILE A 397 20.10 -26.40 17.19
CA ILE A 397 21.27 -26.92 17.89
C ILE A 397 20.87 -27.78 19.09
N VAL A 398 19.86 -27.38 19.88
CA VAL A 398 19.35 -28.20 20.99
C VAL A 398 18.85 -29.56 20.50
N GLN A 399 18.12 -29.60 19.37
CA GLN A 399 17.66 -30.85 18.79
C GLN A 399 18.81 -31.69 18.26
N GLU A 400 19.80 -31.07 17.62
CA GLU A 400 20.94 -31.75 17.04
C GLU A 400 21.88 -32.30 18.13
N THR A 401 22.08 -31.57 19.23
CA THR A 401 22.84 -32.04 20.41
C THR A 401 22.19 -33.28 21.02
N LYS A 402 20.84 -33.31 21.09
CA LYS A 402 20.10 -34.51 21.52
C LYS A 402 20.31 -35.67 20.55
N ARG A 403 20.19 -35.43 19.24
CA ARG A 403 20.35 -36.44 18.19
C ARG A 403 21.76 -37.04 18.17
N LEU A 404 22.77 -36.20 18.39
CA LEU A 404 24.19 -36.57 18.36
C LEU A 404 24.75 -37.01 19.72
N HIS A 405 23.93 -37.08 20.77
CA HIS A 405 24.32 -37.50 22.12
C HIS A 405 25.47 -36.65 22.71
N GLY A 406 25.40 -35.33 22.55
CA GLY A 406 26.38 -34.41 23.14
C GLY A 406 27.74 -34.34 22.45
N ARG A 407 27.85 -34.81 21.19
CA ARG A 407 29.06 -34.59 20.37
C ARG A 407 29.28 -33.11 20.12
N ASP A 408 30.55 -32.77 19.88
CA ASP A 408 31.00 -31.41 19.57
C ASP A 408 30.32 -30.86 18.30
N MET A 409 29.85 -29.62 18.38
CA MET A 409 29.07 -28.95 17.32
C MET A 409 29.89 -27.93 16.53
N SER A 410 31.19 -27.76 16.86
CA SER A 410 32.04 -26.71 16.30
C SER A 410 32.04 -26.72 14.76
N VAL A 411 32.19 -27.90 14.15
CA VAL A 411 32.25 -28.02 12.68
C VAL A 411 30.96 -27.53 12.01
N LEU A 412 29.79 -27.78 12.62
CA LEU A 412 28.50 -27.33 12.12
C LEU A 412 28.33 -25.81 12.31
N LEU A 413 28.65 -25.31 13.51
CA LEU A 413 28.50 -23.90 13.86
C LEU A 413 29.50 -22.98 13.17
N GLU A 414 30.57 -23.51 12.58
CA GLU A 414 31.52 -22.74 11.77
C GLU A 414 31.07 -22.58 10.31
N GLN A 415 30.07 -23.34 9.83
CA GLN A 415 29.67 -23.30 8.43
C GLN A 415 28.99 -21.97 8.06
N ASP A 416 29.68 -21.12 7.29
CA ASP A 416 29.14 -19.85 6.79
C ASP A 416 27.81 -20.02 6.07
N ILE A 417 27.74 -20.99 5.16
CA ILE A 417 26.55 -21.22 4.32
C ILE A 417 25.31 -21.56 5.13
N PHE A 418 25.48 -22.27 6.26
CA PHE A 418 24.37 -22.61 7.16
C PHE A 418 23.77 -21.34 7.77
N HIS A 419 24.62 -20.46 8.31
CA HIS A 419 24.19 -19.22 8.94
C HIS A 419 23.58 -18.23 7.95
N CYS A 420 24.19 -18.08 6.77
CA CYS A 420 23.63 -17.25 5.70
C CYS A 420 22.25 -17.76 5.25
N SER A 421 22.10 -19.07 5.09
CA SER A 421 20.82 -19.67 4.69
C SER A 421 19.75 -19.51 5.77
N LEU A 422 20.12 -19.70 7.04
CA LEU A 422 19.21 -19.51 8.18
C LEU A 422 18.77 -18.05 8.29
N MET A 423 19.69 -17.09 8.16
CA MET A 423 19.38 -15.67 8.20
C MET A 423 18.46 -15.25 7.04
N ALA A 424 18.74 -15.72 5.82
CA ALA A 424 17.90 -15.48 4.65
C ALA A 424 16.48 -16.05 4.84
N CYS A 425 16.35 -17.22 5.46
CA CYS A 425 15.06 -17.82 5.79
C CYS A 425 14.29 -16.99 6.86
N CYS A 426 14.98 -16.50 7.89
CA CYS A 426 14.36 -15.63 8.90
C CYS A 426 13.87 -14.31 8.28
N LEU A 427 14.68 -13.74 7.39
CA LEU A 427 14.34 -12.56 6.61
C LEU A 427 13.13 -12.80 5.72
N GLU A 428 13.07 -13.94 5.04
CA GLU A 428 11.92 -14.34 4.23
C GLU A 428 10.64 -14.44 5.06
N VAL A 429 10.69 -15.06 6.24
CA VAL A 429 9.53 -15.15 7.15
C VAL A 429 9.04 -13.75 7.57
N VAL A 430 9.96 -12.83 7.86
CA VAL A 430 9.62 -11.46 8.25
C VAL A 430 9.01 -10.70 7.07
N LEU A 431 9.64 -10.76 5.90
CA LEU A 431 9.16 -10.12 4.67
C LEU A 431 7.83 -10.67 4.18
N PHE A 432 7.56 -11.96 4.39
CA PHE A 432 6.27 -12.55 4.06
C PHE A 432 5.17 -12.15 5.05
N SER A 433 5.54 -11.90 6.30
CA SER A 433 4.57 -11.58 7.35
C SER A 433 4.05 -10.16 7.22
N TYR A 434 4.89 -9.22 6.80
CA TYR A 434 4.55 -7.82 6.48
C TYR A 434 4.14 -7.67 5.01
#